data_AF-A0A849PPH8-F1
#
_entry.id   AF-A0A849PPH8-F1
#
_cell.length_a   1.000
_cell.length_b   1.000
_cell.length_c   1.000
_cell.angle_alpha   90.00
_cell.angle_beta   90.00
_cell.angle_gamma   90.00
#
_symmetry.space_group_name_H-M   'P 1'
#
loop_
_entity.id
_entity.type
_entity.pdbx_description
1 polymer ?
#
loop_
_entity_poly.entity_id
_entity_poly.type
_entity_poly.pdbx_seq_one_letter_code
_entity_poly.pdbx_strand_id
1 'polypeptide(L)'
;MTGIIDIEAIDLEEETKQLTSPRRPHDMVFVGDSLLRAVLCEGEGKWYIHDYDEFFLHYSGGVVVIESDESTIELGPGTGVLVPAGVRHRTNCQESAIFLIFRHKETACMLA
;
A
#
# COMPACT_ATOMS: atom_id res chain seq x y z
N MET A 1 5.98 27.24 18.04
CA MET A 1 7.16 26.41 18.33
C MET A 1 7.67 25.90 17.00
N THR A 2 8.72 26.51 16.46
CA THR A 2 9.39 26.05 15.24
C THR A 2 10.22 24.83 15.63
N GLY A 3 9.69 23.64 15.37
CA GLY A 3 10.49 22.42 15.40
C GLY A 3 11.61 22.54 14.38
N ILE A 4 12.78 21.99 14.73
CA ILE A 4 13.89 21.86 13.80
C ILE A 4 13.38 20.95 12.67
N ILE A 5 13.43 21.43 11.42
CA ILE A 5 13.20 20.60 10.24
C ILE A 5 14.58 20.10 9.83
N ASP A 6 14.86 18.84 10.13
CA ASP A 6 16.09 18.15 9.76
C ASP A 6 15.78 16.87 8.99
N ILE A 7 16.80 16.26 8.39
CA ILE A 7 16.66 14.99 7.70
C ILE A 7 16.61 13.86 8.73
N GLU A 8 15.52 13.10 8.74
CA GLU A 8 15.35 11.93 9.60
C GLU A 8 15.19 10.67 8.75
N ALA A 9 15.82 9.58 9.18
CA ALA A 9 15.62 8.27 8.57
C ALA A 9 14.29 7.67 9.06
N ILE A 10 13.58 6.99 8.15
CA ILE A 10 12.37 6.23 8.49
C ILE A 10 12.75 4.75 8.51
N ASP A 11 12.59 4.11 9.66
CA ASP A 11 12.79 2.67 9.82
C ASP A 11 11.49 1.93 9.48
N LEU A 12 11.42 1.38 8.28
CA LEU A 12 10.23 0.64 7.82
C LEU A 12 9.95 -0.61 8.67
N GLU A 13 10.97 -1.19 9.29
CA GLU A 13 10.79 -2.34 10.17
C GLU A 13 10.09 -1.91 11.48
N GLU A 14 10.42 -0.74 12.03
CA GLU A 14 9.72 -0.20 13.19
C GLU A 14 8.31 0.26 12.84
N GLU A 15 8.12 0.94 11.71
CA GLU A 15 6.81 1.40 11.25
C GLU A 15 5.82 0.24 11.03
N THR A 16 6.30 -0.88 10.49
CA THR A 16 5.43 -2.04 10.24
C THR A 16 4.94 -2.72 11.52
N LYS A 17 5.56 -2.49 12.69
CA LYS A 17 5.06 -2.97 13.98
C LYS A 17 3.72 -2.33 14.39
N GLN A 18 3.35 -1.20 13.76
CA GLN A 18 2.06 -0.55 13.98
C GLN A 18 0.89 -1.29 13.30
N LEU A 19 1.19 -2.25 12.42
CA LEU A 19 0.20 -3.08 11.74
C LEU A 19 -0.41 -4.12 12.69
N THR A 20 -1.42 -3.69 13.44
CA THR A 20 -2.08 -4.51 14.48
C THR A 20 -3.27 -5.32 14.00
N SER A 21 -3.75 -5.08 12.77
CA SER A 21 -4.89 -5.80 12.19
C SER A 21 -4.81 -5.80 10.66
N PRO A 22 -5.17 -6.91 9.99
CA PRO A 22 -5.18 -6.99 8.53
C PRO A 22 -6.04 -5.90 7.90
N ARG A 23 -5.58 -5.35 6.77
CA ARG A 23 -6.21 -4.30 5.97
C ARG A 23 -6.54 -3.00 6.72
N ARG A 24 -5.99 -2.82 7.92
CA ARG A 24 -5.92 -1.50 8.57
C ARG A 24 -4.60 -0.87 8.19
N PRO A 25 -4.60 0.12 7.28
CA PRO A 25 -3.37 0.72 6.84
C PRO A 25 -2.74 1.64 7.89
N HIS A 26 -1.42 1.78 7.83
CA HIS A 26 -0.62 2.68 8.66
C HIS A 26 0.13 3.68 7.78
N ASP A 27 -0.19 4.97 7.89
CA ASP A 27 0.45 6.04 7.11
C ASP A 27 1.77 6.43 7.79
N MET A 28 2.90 6.21 7.10
CA MET A 28 4.24 6.35 7.69
C MET A 28 4.84 7.73 7.39
N VAL A 29 4.73 8.20 6.15
CA VAL A 29 5.34 9.48 5.73
C VAL A 29 4.52 10.17 4.66
N PHE A 30 4.51 11.50 4.71
CA PHE A 30 3.89 12.39 3.73
C PHE A 30 4.97 13.04 2.86
N VAL A 31 4.80 12.96 1.55
CA VAL A 31 5.72 13.51 0.54
C VAL A 31 4.93 14.42 -0.39
N GLY A 32 4.91 15.72 -0.08
CA GLY A 32 4.08 16.69 -0.80
C GLY A 32 2.59 16.35 -0.72
N ASP A 33 2.01 15.98 -1.87
CA ASP A 33 0.62 15.55 -1.99
C ASP A 33 0.44 14.02 -2.02
N SER A 34 1.53 13.28 -1.78
CA SER A 34 1.52 11.82 -1.66
C SER A 34 1.82 11.38 -0.24
N LEU A 35 1.57 10.09 0.03
CA LEU A 35 1.99 9.41 1.24
C LEU A 35 2.54 8.03 0.91
N LEU A 36 3.41 7.53 1.77
CA LEU A 36 3.80 6.13 1.84
C LEU A 36 3.14 5.51 3.07
N ARG A 37 2.42 4.41 2.86
CA ARG A 37 1.77 3.64 3.93
C ARG A 37 2.12 2.17 3.85
N ALA A 38 2.00 1.47 4.96
CA ALA A 38 2.09 0.02 5.02
C ALA A 38 0.73 -0.62 5.27
N VAL A 39 0.52 -1.82 4.74
CA VAL A 39 -0.70 -2.62 4.96
C VAL A 39 -0.33 -4.07 5.18
N LEU A 40 -0.85 -4.65 6.27
CA LEU A 40 -0.87 -6.11 6.47
C LEU A 40 -2.02 -6.71 5.67
N CYS A 41 -1.72 -7.65 4.79
CA CYS A 41 -2.64 -8.30 3.87
C CYS A 41 -2.87 -9.75 4.28
N GLU A 42 -4.14 -10.18 4.36
CA GLU A 42 -4.50 -11.58 4.64
C GLU A 42 -5.82 -11.97 3.96
N GLY A 43 -5.85 -13.05 3.20
CA GLY A 43 -7.01 -13.54 2.45
C GLY A 43 -7.38 -12.63 1.27
N GLU A 44 -8.66 -12.62 0.92
CA GLU A 44 -9.18 -11.84 -0.21
C GLU A 44 -9.56 -10.39 0.14
N GLY A 45 -9.10 -9.45 -0.66
CA GLY A 45 -9.41 -8.03 -0.55
C GLY A 45 -10.71 -7.63 -1.25
N LYS A 46 -11.12 -6.38 -0.97
CA LYS A 46 -12.22 -5.74 -1.68
C LYS A 46 -11.73 -5.15 -3.00
N TRP A 47 -12.65 -4.94 -3.93
CA TRP A 47 -12.40 -4.18 -5.13
C TRP A 47 -12.47 -2.68 -4.86
N TYR A 48 -11.50 -1.96 -5.40
CA TYR A 48 -11.35 -0.52 -5.29
C TYR A 48 -11.15 0.10 -6.67
N ILE A 49 -11.52 1.37 -6.80
CA ILE A 49 -11.17 2.24 -7.92
C ILE A 49 -10.86 3.62 -7.36
N HIS A 50 -9.80 4.23 -7.87
CA HIS A 50 -9.33 5.55 -7.45
C HIS A 50 -9.14 6.45 -8.66
N ASP A 51 -9.25 7.76 -8.45
CA ASP A 51 -8.98 8.81 -9.43
C ASP A 51 -7.50 9.25 -9.44
N TYR A 52 -6.64 8.48 -8.79
CA TYR A 52 -5.18 8.67 -8.72
C TYR A 52 -4.46 7.33 -8.89
N ASP A 53 -3.19 7.41 -9.26
CA ASP A 53 -2.32 6.24 -9.34
C ASP A 53 -1.96 5.72 -7.94
N GLU A 54 -1.84 4.40 -7.82
CA GLU A 54 -1.30 3.73 -6.63
C GLU A 54 -0.13 2.84 -7.03
N PHE A 55 1.01 3.02 -6.38
CA PHE A 55 2.14 2.10 -6.52
C PHE A 55 2.19 1.15 -5.32
N PHE A 56 2.08 -0.15 -5.59
CA PHE A 56 2.22 -1.22 -4.61
C PHE A 56 3.64 -1.78 -4.65
N LEU A 57 4.27 -1.97 -3.50
CA LEU A 57 5.56 -2.63 -3.36
C LEU A 57 5.44 -3.75 -2.34
N HIS A 58 5.80 -4.98 -2.74
CA HIS A 58 5.91 -6.08 -1.79
C HIS A 58 7.11 -5.86 -0.86
N TYR A 59 6.85 -5.78 0.44
CA TYR A 59 7.87 -5.59 1.45
C TYR A 59 8.32 -6.92 2.06
N SER A 60 7.40 -7.70 2.64
CA SER A 60 7.73 -8.94 3.34
C SER A 60 6.55 -9.91 3.46
N GLY A 61 6.83 -11.16 3.85
CA GLY A 61 5.82 -12.22 4.01
C GLY A 61 5.50 -12.98 2.72
N GLY A 62 4.29 -13.54 2.64
CA GLY A 62 3.83 -14.36 1.52
C GLY A 62 3.60 -13.60 0.22
N VAL A 63 3.25 -14.30 -0.87
CA VAL A 63 2.98 -13.68 -2.18
C VAL A 63 1.79 -12.72 -2.10
N VAL A 64 1.95 -11.52 -2.66
CA VAL A 64 0.87 -10.54 -2.82
C VAL A 64 0.38 -10.63 -4.26
N VAL A 65 -0.93 -10.74 -4.46
CA VAL A 65 -1.55 -10.79 -5.78
C VAL A 65 -2.37 -9.52 -5.99
N ILE A 66 -2.08 -8.80 -7.07
CA ILE A 66 -2.87 -7.65 -7.53
C ILE A 66 -3.72 -8.11 -8.72
N GLU A 67 -5.03 -8.04 -8.56
CA GLU A 67 -5.99 -8.36 -9.62
C GLU A 67 -6.62 -7.08 -10.13
N SER A 68 -6.74 -6.97 -11.46
CA SER A 68 -7.61 -6.03 -12.15
C SER A 68 -8.64 -6.79 -12.98
N ASP A 69 -9.56 -6.07 -13.64
CA ASP A 69 -10.51 -6.70 -14.57
C ASP A 69 -9.80 -7.39 -15.76
N GLU A 70 -8.56 -7.00 -16.09
CA GLU A 70 -7.81 -7.49 -17.25
C GLU A 70 -6.64 -8.41 -16.90
N SER A 71 -6.13 -8.36 -15.67
CA SER A 71 -4.86 -9.00 -15.32
C SER A 71 -4.78 -9.47 -13.89
N THR A 72 -3.90 -10.44 -13.65
CA THR A 72 -3.53 -10.92 -12.32
C THR A 72 -2.01 -10.93 -12.24
N ILE A 73 -1.45 -10.19 -11.28
CA ILE A 73 -0.01 -9.99 -11.13
C ILE A 73 0.40 -10.47 -9.74
N GLU A 74 1.30 -11.44 -9.69
CA GLU A 74 1.93 -11.88 -8.43
C GLU A 74 3.20 -11.06 -8.15
N LEU A 75 3.33 -10.60 -6.92
CA LEU A 75 4.48 -9.85 -6.43
C LEU A 75 5.21 -10.69 -5.37
N GLY A 76 6.51 -10.89 -5.59
CA GLY A 76 7.45 -11.33 -4.57
C GLY A 76 8.19 -10.14 -3.95
N PRO A 77 8.96 -10.36 -2.85
CA PRO A 77 9.69 -9.30 -2.16
C PRO A 77 10.55 -8.43 -3.08
N GLY A 78 10.44 -7.11 -2.92
CA GLY A 78 11.17 -6.13 -3.73
C GLY A 78 10.57 -5.88 -5.13
N THR A 79 9.45 -6.53 -5.47
CA THR A 79 8.71 -6.28 -6.72
C THR A 79 7.55 -5.35 -6.45
N GLY A 80 7.34 -4.38 -7.34
CA GLY A 80 6.21 -3.47 -7.27
C GLY A 80 5.45 -3.35 -8.58
N VAL A 81 4.24 -2.81 -8.50
CA VAL A 81 3.35 -2.56 -9.64
C VAL A 81 2.66 -1.22 -9.46
N LEU A 82 2.54 -0.49 -10.57
CA LEU A 82 1.69 0.69 -10.64
C LEU A 82 0.28 0.26 -11.06
N VAL A 83 -0.72 0.62 -10.27
CA VAL A 83 -2.12 0.59 -10.68
C VAL A 83 -2.50 2.00 -11.12
N PRO A 84 -2.76 2.24 -12.42
CA PRO A 84 -3.13 3.55 -12.91
C PRO A 84 -4.50 4.02 -12.38
N ALA A 85 -4.68 5.33 -12.31
CA ALA A 85 -5.96 5.96 -12.01
C ALA A 85 -7.09 5.39 -12.91
N GLY A 86 -8.25 5.11 -12.31
CA GLY A 86 -9.41 4.54 -12.97
C GLY A 86 -9.36 3.03 -13.18
N VAL A 87 -8.26 2.35 -12.84
CA VAL A 87 -8.19 0.88 -12.91
C VAL A 87 -8.78 0.27 -11.66
N ARG A 88 -9.87 -0.49 -11.84
CA ARG A 88 -10.46 -1.28 -10.77
C ARG A 88 -9.51 -2.42 -10.41
N HIS A 89 -9.22 -2.57 -9.12
CA HIS A 89 -8.30 -3.59 -8.66
C HIS A 89 -8.62 -4.10 -7.24
N ARG A 90 -8.04 -5.25 -6.86
CA ARG A 90 -8.03 -5.77 -5.49
C ARG A 90 -6.69 -6.41 -5.15
N THR A 91 -6.41 -6.49 -3.85
CA THR A 91 -5.21 -7.11 -3.28
C THR A 91 -5.55 -8.39 -2.53
N ASN A 92 -4.91 -9.50 -2.87
CA ASN A 92 -5.13 -10.82 -2.28
C ASN A 92 -3.80 -11.41 -1.77
N CYS A 93 -3.82 -12.04 -0.59
CA CYS A 93 -2.64 -12.69 -0.02
C CYS A 93 -3.04 -13.99 0.68
N GLN A 94 -2.61 -15.14 0.18
CA GLN A 94 -2.95 -16.44 0.79
C GLN A 94 -2.30 -16.61 2.17
N GLU A 95 -1.05 -16.17 2.28
CA GLU A 95 -0.31 -16.05 3.53
C GLU A 95 -0.19 -14.57 3.89
N SER A 96 0.00 -14.28 5.18
CA SER A 96 0.17 -12.91 5.66
C SER A 96 1.37 -12.24 4.97
N ALA A 97 1.12 -11.06 4.41
CA ALA A 97 2.14 -10.28 3.70
C ALA A 97 2.01 -8.80 4.03
N ILE A 98 3.12 -8.08 3.99
CA ILE A 98 3.16 -6.62 4.12
C ILE A 98 3.50 -6.03 2.77
N PHE A 99 2.66 -5.11 2.31
CA PHE A 99 2.95 -4.29 1.15
C PHE A 99 2.92 -2.82 1.52
N LEU A 100 3.74 -2.04 0.81
CA LEU A 100 3.74 -0.58 0.89
C LEU A 100 2.91 -0.02 -0.25
N ILE A 101 2.19 1.06 0.00
CA ILE A 101 1.48 1.81 -1.03
C ILE A 101 2.00 3.23 -1.04
N PHE A 102 2.47 3.68 -2.20
CA PHE A 102 2.73 5.08 -2.48
C PHE A 102 1.60 5.64 -3.34
N ARG A 103 0.90 6.65 -2.82
CA ARG A 103 -0.30 7.20 -3.47
C ARG A 103 -0.60 8.62 -3.03
N HIS A 104 -1.55 9.26 -3.70
CA HIS A 104 -2.06 10.57 -3.30
C HIS A 104 -2.67 10.54 -1.88
N LYS A 105 -2.44 11.60 -1.09
CA LYS A 105 -2.86 11.68 0.32
C LYS A 105 -4.37 11.90 0.49
N GLU A 106 -4.99 12.63 -0.44
CA GLU A 106 -6.44 12.83 -0.42
C GLU A 106 -7.14 11.57 -0.93
N THR A 107 -8.25 11.22 -0.27
CA THR A 107 -8.88 9.91 -0.45
C THR A 107 -10.30 10.07 -0.97
N ALA A 108 -10.52 9.82 -2.26
CA ALA A 108 -11.78 9.25 -2.74
C ALA A 108 -11.60 7.74 -2.81
N CYS A 109 -11.87 7.03 -1.70
CA CYS A 109 -11.92 5.58 -1.71
C CYS A 109 -13.35 5.18 -2.12
N MET A 110 -13.55 4.94 -3.41
CA MET A 110 -14.81 4.43 -3.90
C MET A 110 -14.76 2.90 -3.84
N LEU A 111 -15.55 2.31 -2.94
CA LEU A 111 -15.84 0.89 -2.99
C LEU A 111 -16.56 0.60 -4.30
N ALA A 112 -16.00 -0.30 -5.10
CA ALA A 112 -16.50 -0.65 -6.43
C ALA A 112 -17.28 -1.96 -6.42
#